data_AF-A0A9W4Q3G8-F1
#
_entry.id   AF-A0A9W4Q3G8-F1
#
_cell.length_a   1.000
_cell.length_b   1.000
_cell.length_c   1.000
_cell.angle_alpha   90.00
_cell.angle_beta   90.00
_cell.angle_gamma   90.00
#
_symmetry.space_group_name_H-M   'P 1'
#
loop_
_entity.id
_entity.type
_entity.pdbx_description
1 polymer ?
#
loop_
_entity_poly.entity_id
_entity_poly.type
_entity_poly.pdbx_seq_one_letter_code
_entity_poly.pdbx_strand_id
1 'polypeptide(L)'
;MLAILRDLIRYNLEFRIGLVLVSIVVVMAGLSFVSPYPPGDVYVVPPDVPPSAAYWLGTTSRGQDVFWQLTFAIRNTLSFGIMVAVLSRIIALVVGLLAGYSGGWIDRVLMSINDTFIIIPLFPILILFYFVLRDSMSTPLLATIMAFLGWAYDARLIRSVALSLKTREFTQTSIFSGMKTREILAREHLPYVLPIVFSTTMNNMNWSIGIEVTLAVLGFTDINAPTIGGMIYWANQHTALVAGIWWWIAFPIALVVMTFIGLFLLAVSMNEYIDPRSRLARMGGGG
;
A
#
# COMPACT_ATOMS: atom_id res chain seq x y z
N MET A 1 -18.99 -12.62 0.92
CA MET A 1 -17.71 -12.11 0.40
C MET A 1 -17.23 -12.85 -0.85
N LEU A 2 -17.19 -14.20 -0.84
CA LEU A 2 -16.76 -14.99 -2.01
C LEU A 2 -17.63 -14.79 -3.27
N ALA A 3 -18.95 -14.65 -3.11
CA ALA A 3 -19.85 -14.33 -4.22
C ALA A 3 -19.54 -12.96 -4.86
N ILE A 4 -19.23 -11.95 -4.03
CA ILE A 4 -18.87 -10.59 -4.46
C ILE A 4 -17.58 -10.61 -5.29
N LEU A 5 -16.56 -11.33 -4.81
CA LEU A 5 -15.31 -11.50 -5.54
C LEU A 5 -15.53 -12.22 -6.87
N ARG A 6 -16.38 -13.26 -6.89
CA ARG A 6 -16.73 -13.98 -8.11
C ARG A 6 -17.43 -13.10 -9.13
N ASP A 7 -18.36 -12.25 -8.68
CA ASP A 7 -19.09 -11.33 -9.54
C ASP A 7 -18.18 -10.21 -10.07
N LEU A 8 -17.28 -9.67 -9.23
CA LEU A 8 -16.27 -8.70 -9.65
C LEU A 8 -15.34 -9.28 -10.73
N ILE A 9 -14.86 -10.51 -10.55
CA ILE A 9 -14.04 -11.20 -11.56
C ILE A 9 -14.81 -11.38 -12.86
N ARG A 10 -16.12 -11.69 -12.79
CA ARG A 10 -16.90 -12.01 -14.00
C ARG A 10 -17.35 -10.78 -14.77
N TYR A 11 -17.70 -9.69 -14.08
CA TYR A 11 -18.41 -8.56 -14.68
C TYR A 11 -17.62 -7.24 -14.68
N ASN A 12 -16.48 -7.14 -14.01
CA ASN A 12 -15.66 -5.93 -13.96
C ASN A 12 -14.32 -6.16 -14.69
N LEU A 13 -14.06 -5.38 -15.73
CA LEU A 13 -12.83 -5.53 -16.55
C LEU A 13 -11.63 -4.98 -15.80
N GLU A 14 -11.80 -3.84 -15.14
CA GLU A 14 -10.80 -3.16 -14.33
C GLU A 14 -10.30 -4.08 -13.22
N PHE A 15 -11.20 -4.78 -12.53
CA PHE A 15 -10.87 -5.75 -11.49
C PHE A 15 -10.03 -6.90 -12.03
N ARG A 16 -10.39 -7.45 -13.20
CA ARG A 16 -9.63 -8.55 -13.83
C ARG A 16 -8.22 -8.12 -14.22
N ILE A 17 -8.08 -6.97 -14.86
CA ILE A 17 -6.76 -6.43 -15.24
C ILE A 17 -5.94 -6.18 -13.99
N GLY A 18 -6.52 -5.51 -12.98
CA GLY A 18 -5.85 -5.26 -11.71
C GLY A 18 -5.39 -6.55 -11.03
N LEU A 19 -6.25 -7.57 -11.00
CA LEU A 19 -5.94 -8.87 -10.41
C LEU A 19 -4.79 -9.57 -11.15
N VAL A 20 -4.79 -9.56 -12.49
CA VAL A 20 -3.70 -10.15 -13.28
C VAL A 20 -2.38 -9.42 -13.02
N LEU A 21 -2.37 -8.09 -13.03
CA LEU A 21 -1.17 -7.30 -12.76
C LEU A 21 -0.61 -7.59 -11.36
N VAL A 22 -1.44 -7.52 -10.33
CA VAL A 22 -1.02 -7.83 -8.96
C VAL A 22 -0.56 -9.29 -8.83
N SER A 23 -1.19 -10.23 -9.55
CA SER A 23 -0.75 -11.64 -9.54
C SER A 23 0.65 -11.80 -10.13
N ILE A 24 0.96 -11.12 -11.24
CA ILE A 24 2.32 -11.12 -11.83
C ILE A 24 3.33 -10.58 -10.81
N VAL A 25 3.01 -9.46 -10.16
CA VAL A 25 3.87 -8.83 -9.14
C VAL A 25 4.10 -9.76 -7.95
N VAL A 26 3.05 -10.44 -7.46
CA VAL A 26 3.14 -11.41 -6.35
C VAL A 26 3.96 -12.64 -6.75
N VAL A 27 3.80 -13.15 -7.98
CA VAL A 27 4.63 -14.24 -8.50
C VAL A 27 6.09 -13.82 -8.57
N MET A 28 6.39 -12.63 -9.10
CA MET A 28 7.75 -12.07 -9.11
C MET A 28 8.33 -11.96 -7.69
N ALA A 29 7.55 -11.50 -6.71
CA ALA A 29 7.98 -11.48 -5.31
C ALA A 29 8.28 -12.90 -4.77
N GLY A 30 7.45 -13.89 -5.13
CA GLY A 30 7.62 -15.29 -4.73
C GLY A 30 8.87 -15.94 -5.33
N LEU A 31 9.30 -15.54 -6.52
CA LEU A 31 10.53 -16.04 -7.12
C LEU A 31 11.78 -15.70 -6.30
N SER A 32 11.73 -14.68 -5.43
CA SER A 32 12.87 -14.36 -4.53
C SER A 32 13.31 -15.52 -3.63
N PHE A 33 12.41 -16.46 -3.31
CA PHE A 33 12.73 -17.63 -2.48
C PHE A 33 13.56 -18.70 -3.20
N VAL A 34 13.62 -18.66 -4.53
CA VAL A 34 14.39 -19.60 -5.36
C VAL A 34 15.61 -18.96 -6.00
N SER A 35 15.97 -17.74 -5.58
CA SER A 35 17.13 -17.02 -6.10
C SER A 35 18.43 -17.79 -5.81
N PRO A 36 19.32 -17.94 -6.83
CA PRO A 36 20.64 -18.52 -6.62
C PRO A 36 21.60 -17.55 -5.90
N TYR A 37 21.26 -16.25 -5.86
CA TYR A 37 22.08 -15.20 -5.27
C TYR A 37 21.44 -14.66 -3.99
N PRO A 38 22.22 -14.45 -2.92
CA PRO A 38 21.77 -13.68 -1.77
C PRO A 38 21.47 -12.21 -2.14
N PRO A 39 20.46 -11.58 -1.48
CA PRO A 39 19.92 -10.27 -1.90
C PRO A 39 20.90 -9.09 -1.81
N GLY A 40 21.92 -9.19 -0.93
CA GLY A 40 22.89 -8.12 -0.68
C GLY A 40 24.21 -8.29 -1.40
N ASP A 41 24.45 -9.46 -2.03
CA ASP A 41 25.75 -9.79 -2.58
C ASP A 41 26.01 -9.00 -3.86
N VAL A 42 27.27 -8.57 -4.02
CA VAL A 42 27.78 -7.84 -5.19
C VAL A 42 28.86 -8.67 -5.88
N TYR A 43 29.12 -8.39 -7.15
CA TYR A 43 30.11 -9.13 -7.97
C TYR A 43 29.84 -10.65 -8.09
N VAL A 44 28.56 -11.04 -8.07
CA VAL A 44 28.13 -12.44 -8.28
C VAL A 44 28.00 -12.79 -9.76
N VAL A 45 27.89 -11.78 -10.62
CA VAL A 45 27.83 -11.89 -12.09
C VAL A 45 28.68 -10.80 -12.74
N PRO A 46 29.08 -10.92 -14.03
CA PRO A 46 29.81 -9.87 -14.74
C PRO A 46 29.00 -8.56 -14.77
N PRO A 47 29.62 -7.40 -14.50
CA PRO A 47 28.94 -6.12 -14.51
C PRO A 47 28.57 -5.68 -15.92
N ASP A 48 27.53 -4.84 -16.01
CA ASP A 48 27.13 -4.09 -17.21
C ASP A 48 26.81 -4.94 -18.46
N VAL A 49 26.36 -6.18 -18.27
CA VAL A 49 25.95 -7.07 -19.35
C VAL A 49 24.50 -6.77 -19.73
N PRO A 50 24.19 -6.53 -21.01
CA PRO A 50 22.83 -6.28 -21.47
C PRO A 50 21.92 -7.53 -21.33
N PRO A 51 20.59 -7.35 -21.38
CA PRO A 51 19.63 -8.45 -21.38
C PRO A 51 19.97 -9.52 -22.42
N SER A 52 20.05 -10.77 -21.97
CA SER A 52 20.45 -11.93 -22.79
C SER A 52 19.83 -13.22 -22.23
N ALA A 53 20.02 -14.34 -22.93
CA ALA A 53 19.54 -15.64 -22.46
C ALA A 53 20.18 -16.06 -21.12
N ALA A 54 21.40 -15.60 -20.83
CA ALA A 54 22.10 -15.83 -19.57
C ALA A 54 21.61 -14.89 -18.45
N TYR A 55 21.31 -13.62 -18.78
CA TYR A 55 20.84 -12.60 -17.84
C TYR A 55 19.57 -11.95 -18.39
N TRP A 56 18.40 -12.48 -18.03
CA TRP A 56 17.12 -12.13 -18.69
C TRP A 56 16.81 -10.63 -18.70
N LEU A 57 17.19 -9.92 -17.63
CA LEU A 57 17.00 -8.47 -17.50
C LEU A 57 18.33 -7.70 -17.44
N GLY A 58 19.44 -8.35 -17.81
CA GLY A 58 20.79 -7.79 -17.75
C GLY A 58 21.39 -7.80 -16.34
N THR A 59 22.57 -7.19 -16.21
CA THR A 59 23.29 -7.05 -14.94
C THR A 59 23.57 -5.59 -14.60
N THR A 60 23.84 -5.32 -13.33
CA THR A 60 24.14 -3.98 -12.81
C THR A 60 25.64 -3.70 -12.80
N SER A 61 26.03 -2.43 -12.64
CA SER A 61 27.45 -2.05 -12.42
C SER A 61 28.01 -2.55 -11.10
N ARG A 62 27.14 -3.03 -10.20
CA ARG A 62 27.52 -3.70 -8.95
C ARG A 62 27.76 -5.22 -9.16
N GLY A 63 27.67 -5.71 -10.39
CA GLY A 63 27.81 -7.14 -10.69
C GLY A 63 26.68 -7.97 -10.09
N GLN A 64 25.44 -7.48 -10.17
CA GLN A 64 24.24 -8.17 -9.69
C GLN A 64 23.30 -8.48 -10.87
N ASP A 65 22.62 -9.61 -10.80
CA ASP A 65 21.58 -9.97 -11.79
C ASP A 65 20.31 -9.16 -11.52
N VAL A 66 19.88 -8.35 -12.50
CA VAL A 66 18.74 -7.43 -12.36
C VAL A 66 17.44 -8.19 -12.13
N PHE A 67 17.27 -9.38 -12.73
CA PHE A 67 16.06 -10.18 -12.55
C PHE A 67 15.92 -10.64 -11.10
N TRP A 68 16.95 -11.28 -10.56
CA TRP A 68 16.92 -11.75 -9.17
C TRP A 68 16.83 -10.58 -8.19
N GLN A 69 17.58 -9.50 -8.42
CA GLN A 69 17.48 -8.30 -7.59
C GLN A 69 16.05 -7.72 -7.59
N LEU A 70 15.37 -7.70 -8.74
CA LEU A 70 13.98 -7.25 -8.85
C LEU A 70 13.01 -8.10 -8.03
N THR A 71 13.19 -9.43 -7.98
CA THR A 71 12.32 -10.31 -7.18
C THR A 71 12.37 -9.99 -5.70
N PHE A 72 13.57 -9.70 -5.16
CA PHE A 72 13.72 -9.24 -3.77
C PHE A 72 13.20 -7.82 -3.58
N ALA A 73 13.51 -6.92 -4.52
CA ALA A 73 13.08 -5.53 -4.47
C ALA A 73 11.55 -5.41 -4.38
N ILE A 74 10.82 -6.11 -5.25
CA ILE A 74 9.35 -6.07 -5.23
C ILE A 74 8.76 -6.75 -4.00
N ARG A 75 9.37 -7.85 -3.51
CA ARG A 75 8.94 -8.50 -2.26
C ARG A 75 9.04 -7.55 -1.07
N ASN A 76 10.17 -6.85 -0.94
CA ASN A 76 10.41 -5.93 0.16
C ASN A 76 9.52 -4.69 0.04
N THR A 77 9.38 -4.13 -1.16
CA THR A 77 8.47 -2.99 -1.42
C THR A 77 7.01 -3.35 -1.15
N LEU A 78 6.53 -4.55 -1.55
CA LEU A 78 5.18 -5.00 -1.23
C LEU A 78 5.00 -5.24 0.28
N SER A 79 5.97 -5.87 0.92
CA SER A 79 5.93 -6.15 2.36
C SER A 79 5.88 -4.84 3.17
N PHE A 80 6.63 -3.81 2.73
CA PHE A 80 6.57 -2.46 3.27
C PHE A 80 5.16 -1.87 3.14
N GLY A 81 4.59 -1.86 1.93
CA GLY A 81 3.25 -1.31 1.69
C GLY A 81 2.16 -2.03 2.49
N ILE A 82 2.22 -3.36 2.58
CA ILE A 82 1.30 -4.18 3.38
C ILE A 82 1.42 -3.82 4.87
N MET A 83 2.64 -3.73 5.39
CA MET A 83 2.88 -3.40 6.80
C MET A 83 2.32 -2.01 7.15
N VAL A 84 2.60 -1.00 6.32
CA VAL A 84 2.05 0.35 6.52
C VAL A 84 0.52 0.32 6.50
N ALA A 85 -0.07 -0.33 5.49
CA ALA A 85 -1.50 -0.33 5.29
C ALA A 85 -2.25 -1.08 6.41
N VAL A 86 -1.74 -2.21 6.89
CA VAL A 86 -2.35 -2.97 8.00
C VAL A 86 -2.29 -2.17 9.30
N LEU A 87 -1.11 -1.67 9.67
CA LEU A 87 -0.93 -0.92 10.92
C LEU A 87 -1.74 0.38 10.92
N SER A 88 -1.68 1.14 9.82
CA SER A 88 -2.47 2.36 9.63
C SER A 88 -3.96 2.04 9.73
N ARG A 89 -4.42 0.94 9.13
CA ARG A 89 -5.85 0.59 9.13
C ARG A 89 -6.39 0.22 10.50
N ILE A 90 -5.58 -0.44 11.33
CA ILE A 90 -5.95 -0.74 12.72
C ILE A 90 -6.22 0.57 13.46
N ILE A 91 -5.31 1.55 13.36
CA ILE A 91 -5.47 2.86 14.01
C ILE A 91 -6.69 3.59 13.44
N ALA A 92 -6.84 3.62 12.12
CA ALA A 92 -7.94 4.31 11.46
C ALA A 92 -9.31 3.74 11.83
N LEU A 93 -9.45 2.41 11.90
CA LEU A 93 -10.67 1.72 12.32
C LEU A 93 -11.02 2.04 13.77
N VAL A 94 -10.05 1.92 14.68
CA VAL A 94 -10.29 2.18 16.11
C VAL A 94 -10.70 3.64 16.31
N VAL A 95 -9.92 4.60 15.79
CA VAL A 95 -10.18 6.03 15.99
C VAL A 95 -11.47 6.45 15.27
N GLY A 96 -11.65 6.05 14.02
CA GLY A 96 -12.80 6.45 13.21
C GLY A 96 -14.13 5.93 13.74
N LEU A 97 -14.19 4.63 14.10
CA LEU A 97 -15.41 4.02 14.66
C LEU A 97 -15.75 4.59 16.03
N LEU A 98 -14.75 4.75 16.92
CA LEU A 98 -14.97 5.31 18.26
C LEU A 98 -15.44 6.76 18.20
N ALA A 99 -14.81 7.59 17.37
CA ALA A 99 -15.20 8.98 17.21
C ALA A 99 -16.62 9.11 16.64
N GLY A 100 -16.92 8.35 15.58
CA GLY A 100 -18.23 8.41 14.92
C GLY A 100 -19.37 7.86 15.77
N TYR A 101 -19.16 6.80 16.54
CA TYR A 101 -20.18 6.25 17.42
C TYR A 101 -20.36 7.06 18.72
N SER A 102 -19.27 7.40 19.40
CA SER A 102 -19.36 8.02 20.73
C SER A 102 -19.91 9.44 20.66
N GLY A 103 -19.49 10.24 19.66
CA GLY A 103 -19.87 11.65 19.56
C GLY A 103 -19.34 12.48 20.75
N GLY A 104 -19.89 13.69 20.90
CA GLY A 104 -19.64 14.54 22.06
C GLY A 104 -18.17 14.92 22.25
N TRP A 105 -17.66 14.79 23.49
CA TRP A 105 -16.28 15.12 23.82
C TRP A 105 -15.25 14.15 23.23
N ILE A 106 -15.54 12.85 23.21
CA ILE A 106 -14.64 11.82 22.68
C ILE A 106 -14.36 12.09 21.20
N ASP A 107 -15.41 12.36 20.43
CA ASP A 107 -15.29 12.73 19.03
C ASP A 107 -14.41 13.97 18.83
N ARG A 108 -14.69 15.05 19.56
CA ARG A 108 -13.90 16.29 19.49
C ARG A 108 -12.42 16.08 19.78
N VAL A 109 -12.08 15.31 20.82
CA VAL A 109 -10.68 15.03 21.18
C VAL A 109 -9.99 14.19 20.11
N LEU A 110 -10.63 13.09 19.68
CA LEU A 110 -10.07 12.21 18.66
C LEU A 110 -9.89 12.93 17.32
N MET A 111 -10.85 13.77 16.93
CA MET A 111 -10.74 14.57 15.70
C MET A 111 -9.72 15.70 15.82
N SER A 112 -9.54 16.31 16.98
CA SER A 112 -8.46 17.28 17.20
C SER A 112 -7.07 16.66 17.02
N ILE A 113 -6.85 15.47 17.58
CA ILE A 113 -5.61 14.70 17.38
C ILE A 113 -5.44 14.36 15.90
N ASN A 114 -6.48 13.79 15.28
CA ASN A 114 -6.50 13.43 13.86
C ASN A 114 -6.11 14.62 12.95
N ASP A 115 -6.68 15.79 13.21
CA ASP A 115 -6.47 16.98 12.39
C ASP A 115 -5.04 17.52 12.53
N THR A 116 -4.41 17.29 13.68
CA THR A 116 -2.99 17.59 13.90
C THR A 116 -2.10 16.76 12.96
N PHE A 117 -2.38 15.46 12.81
CA PHE A 117 -1.63 14.59 11.89
C PHE A 117 -1.82 14.94 10.41
N ILE A 118 -3.00 15.45 10.03
CA ILE A 118 -3.29 15.83 8.64
C ILE A 118 -2.53 17.08 8.21
N ILE A 119 -2.30 18.03 9.11
CA ILE A 119 -1.63 19.31 8.81
C ILE A 119 -0.11 19.12 8.71
N ILE A 120 0.42 18.07 9.32
CA ILE A 120 1.83 17.75 9.33
C ILE A 120 2.32 17.44 7.90
N PRO A 121 3.37 18.13 7.40
CA PRO A 121 3.98 17.78 6.13
C PRO A 121 4.77 16.48 6.29
N LEU A 122 4.18 15.36 5.86
CA LEU A 122 4.72 14.04 6.11
C LEU A 122 6.14 13.86 5.59
N PHE A 123 6.38 14.28 4.35
CA PHE A 123 7.65 14.02 3.67
C PHE A 123 8.86 14.66 4.38
N PRO A 124 8.85 15.95 4.76
CA PRO A 124 9.88 16.54 5.62
C PRO A 124 10.09 15.82 6.96
N ILE A 125 9.02 15.33 7.60
CA ILE A 125 9.14 14.60 8.87
C ILE A 125 9.82 13.25 8.68
N LEU A 126 9.53 12.52 7.60
CA LEU A 126 10.21 11.25 7.32
C LEU A 126 11.71 11.44 7.06
N ILE A 127 12.08 12.54 6.38
CA ILE A 127 13.48 12.93 6.20
C ILE A 127 14.14 13.24 7.56
N LEU A 128 13.46 14.00 8.42
CA LEU A 128 13.95 14.28 9.76
C LEU A 128 14.20 12.98 10.55
N PHE A 129 13.26 12.04 10.52
CA PHE A 129 13.44 10.74 11.17
C PHE A 129 14.64 9.98 10.62
N TYR A 130 14.87 9.99 9.31
CA TYR A 130 16.08 9.40 8.72
C TYR A 130 17.36 10.01 9.30
N PHE A 131 17.46 11.33 9.38
CA PHE A 131 18.65 12.00 9.92
C PHE A 131 18.85 11.80 11.43
N VAL A 132 17.76 11.65 12.19
CA VAL A 132 17.81 11.39 13.63
C VAL A 132 18.18 9.94 13.92
N LEU A 133 17.61 8.98 13.19
CA LEU A 133 17.81 7.55 13.42
C LEU A 133 19.06 7.00 12.73
N ARG A 134 19.51 7.61 11.63
CA ARG A 134 20.68 7.22 10.82
C ARG A 134 20.71 5.71 10.57
N ASP A 135 21.77 5.03 11.04
CA ASP A 135 22.00 3.59 10.87
C ASP A 135 20.96 2.71 11.56
N SER A 136 20.15 3.26 12.46
CA SER A 136 19.04 2.54 13.10
C SER A 136 17.77 2.50 12.24
N MET A 137 17.73 3.22 11.11
CA MET A 137 16.56 3.31 10.24
C MET A 137 16.42 2.05 9.37
N SER A 138 15.79 1.01 9.92
CA SER A 138 15.42 -0.19 9.16
C SER A 138 14.11 -0.01 8.37
N THR A 139 13.94 -0.77 7.30
CA THR A 139 12.69 -0.79 6.49
C THR A 139 11.42 -1.01 7.33
N PRO A 140 11.38 -1.94 8.31
CA PRO A 140 10.21 -2.11 9.19
C PRO A 140 9.97 -0.94 10.14
N LEU A 141 11.04 -0.29 10.62
CA LEU A 141 10.92 0.90 11.48
C LEU A 141 10.31 2.06 10.70
N LEU A 142 10.79 2.30 9.48
CA LEU A 142 10.22 3.32 8.58
C LEU A 142 8.74 3.03 8.28
N ALA A 143 8.38 1.77 7.99
CA ALA A 143 6.99 1.37 7.78
C ALA A 143 6.12 1.65 9.01
N THR A 144 6.63 1.39 10.21
CA THR A 144 5.94 1.66 11.47
C THR A 144 5.70 3.16 11.66
N ILE A 145 6.73 3.99 11.45
CA ILE A 145 6.62 5.45 11.53
C ILE A 145 5.58 5.97 10.53
N MET A 146 5.63 5.50 9.28
CA MET A 146 4.67 5.88 8.24
C MET A 146 3.25 5.46 8.58
N ALA A 147 3.05 4.27 9.18
CA ALA A 147 1.72 3.84 9.63
C ALA A 147 1.13 4.75 10.71
N PHE A 148 1.94 5.17 11.68
CA PHE A 148 1.52 6.08 12.75
C PHE A 148 1.26 7.51 12.29
N LEU A 149 1.78 7.89 11.12
CA LEU A 149 1.53 9.21 10.54
C LEU A 149 0.41 9.19 9.46
N GLY A 150 0.19 8.05 8.82
CA GLY A 150 -0.67 7.90 7.63
C GLY A 150 -2.12 7.47 7.88
N TRP A 151 -2.58 7.38 9.13
CA TRP A 151 -3.91 6.83 9.48
C TRP A 151 -5.05 7.87 9.49
N ALA A 152 -4.71 9.16 9.59
CA ALA A 152 -5.68 10.20 9.94
C ALA A 152 -6.73 10.48 8.85
N TYR A 153 -6.33 10.53 7.58
CA TYR A 153 -7.27 10.69 6.47
C TYR A 153 -8.32 9.57 6.44
N ASP A 154 -7.86 8.34 6.64
CA ASP A 154 -8.70 7.15 6.67
C ASP A 154 -9.64 7.12 7.89
N ALA A 155 -9.17 7.54 9.07
CA ALA A 155 -10.00 7.62 10.28
C ALA A 155 -11.16 8.59 10.11
N ARG A 156 -10.92 9.75 9.49
CA ARG A 156 -11.96 10.75 9.21
C ARG A 156 -13.04 10.20 8.27
N LEU A 157 -12.63 9.44 7.26
CA LEU A 157 -13.54 8.79 6.31
C LEU A 157 -14.34 7.66 6.97
N ILE A 158 -13.72 6.83 7.81
CA ILE A 158 -14.45 5.81 8.58
C ILE A 158 -15.45 6.46 9.53
N ARG A 159 -15.07 7.55 10.19
CA ARG A 159 -15.93 8.31 11.09
C ARG A 159 -17.19 8.80 10.39
N SER A 160 -17.09 9.33 9.16
CA SER A 160 -18.26 9.84 8.45
C SER A 160 -19.29 8.75 8.18
N VAL A 161 -18.84 7.53 7.88
CA VAL A 161 -19.71 6.35 7.73
C VAL A 161 -20.29 5.95 9.09
N ALA A 162 -19.47 5.87 10.14
CA ALA A 162 -19.91 5.49 11.48
C ALA A 162 -20.98 6.45 12.06
N LEU A 163 -20.88 7.76 11.78
CA LEU A 163 -21.90 8.74 12.13
C LEU A 163 -23.26 8.42 11.48
N SER A 164 -23.26 7.96 10.22
CA SER A 164 -24.48 7.53 9.54
C SER A 164 -25.06 6.24 10.12
N LEU A 165 -24.21 5.30 10.53
CA LEU A 165 -24.65 4.04 11.13
C LEU A 165 -25.25 4.25 12.53
N LYS A 166 -24.74 5.23 13.29
CA LYS A 166 -25.23 5.57 14.64
C LYS A 166 -26.72 5.91 14.66
N THR A 167 -27.25 6.55 13.61
CA THR A 167 -28.66 6.99 13.55
C THR A 167 -29.61 5.95 12.95
N ARG A 168 -29.10 4.76 12.54
CA ARG A 168 -29.92 3.69 11.94
C ARG A 168 -30.71 2.92 13.00
N GLU A 169 -31.87 2.41 12.61
CA GLU A 169 -32.78 1.64 13.48
C GLU A 169 -32.11 0.41 14.08
N PHE A 170 -31.33 -0.36 13.32
CA PHE A 170 -30.65 -1.55 13.85
C PHE A 170 -29.67 -1.23 15.00
N THR A 171 -29.03 -0.05 14.97
CA THR A 171 -28.17 0.41 16.07
C THR A 171 -29.01 0.69 17.32
N GLN A 172 -30.17 1.33 17.17
CA GLN A 172 -31.08 1.59 18.29
C GLN A 172 -31.63 0.29 18.88
N THR A 173 -32.06 -0.64 18.04
CA THR A 173 -32.51 -1.98 18.47
C THR A 173 -31.42 -2.74 19.23
N SER A 174 -30.16 -2.64 18.78
CA SER A 174 -29.01 -3.24 19.46
C SER A 174 -28.78 -2.66 20.85
N ILE A 175 -28.92 -1.33 20.99
CA ILE A 175 -28.83 -0.63 22.28
C ILE A 175 -29.96 -1.09 23.23
N PHE A 176 -31.20 -1.16 22.75
CA PHE A 176 -32.34 -1.65 23.55
C PHE A 176 -32.21 -3.12 23.94
N SER A 177 -31.49 -3.90 23.14
CA SER A 177 -31.17 -5.31 23.43
C SER A 177 -30.04 -5.48 24.46
N GLY A 178 -29.48 -4.38 24.99
CA GLY A 178 -28.45 -4.40 26.02
C GLY A 178 -27.02 -4.62 25.50
N MET A 179 -26.78 -4.48 24.19
CA MET A 179 -25.44 -4.64 23.62
C MET A 179 -24.50 -3.54 24.10
N LYS A 180 -23.26 -3.94 24.44
CA LYS A 180 -22.21 -2.98 24.84
C LYS A 180 -21.68 -2.24 23.62
N THR A 181 -21.16 -1.02 23.82
CA THR A 181 -20.54 -0.22 22.75
C THR A 181 -19.54 -1.01 21.88
N ARG A 182 -18.65 -1.79 22.51
CA ARG A 182 -17.67 -2.62 21.78
C ARG A 182 -18.33 -3.68 20.88
N GLU A 183 -19.49 -4.20 21.29
CA GLU A 183 -20.23 -5.21 20.53
C GLU A 183 -20.94 -4.56 19.36
N ILE A 184 -21.55 -3.39 19.57
CA ILE A 184 -22.14 -2.58 18.49
C ILE A 184 -21.07 -2.21 17.46
N LEU A 185 -19.90 -1.73 17.90
CA LEU A 185 -18.83 -1.36 16.99
C LEU A 185 -18.29 -2.56 16.20
N ALA A 186 -18.01 -3.68 16.86
CA ALA A 186 -17.36 -4.83 16.22
C ALA A 186 -18.32 -5.72 15.42
N ARG A 187 -19.58 -5.89 15.86
CA ARG A 187 -20.55 -6.79 15.24
C ARG A 187 -21.54 -6.07 14.33
N GLU A 188 -21.95 -4.86 14.68
CA GLU A 188 -22.94 -4.12 13.90
C GLU A 188 -22.27 -3.15 12.93
N HIS A 189 -21.37 -2.26 13.39
CA HIS A 189 -20.85 -1.18 12.55
C HIS A 189 -19.70 -1.61 11.65
N LEU A 190 -18.73 -2.36 12.18
CA LEU A 190 -17.53 -2.77 11.45
C LEU A 190 -17.85 -3.46 10.11
N PRO A 191 -18.80 -4.41 10.00
CA PRO A 191 -19.15 -5.04 8.73
C PRO A 191 -19.59 -4.07 7.63
N TYR A 192 -20.25 -2.95 7.98
CA TYR A 192 -20.65 -1.93 7.01
C TYR A 192 -19.49 -1.05 6.55
N VAL A 193 -18.46 -0.89 7.38
CA VAL A 193 -17.26 -0.09 7.05
C VAL A 193 -16.20 -0.94 6.34
N LEU A 194 -16.18 -2.27 6.53
CA LEU A 194 -15.20 -3.17 5.90
C LEU A 194 -15.05 -2.99 4.38
N PRO A 195 -16.11 -2.80 3.58
CA PRO A 195 -15.94 -2.64 2.15
C PRO A 195 -15.10 -1.40 1.81
N ILE A 196 -15.43 -0.24 2.40
CA ILE A 196 -14.66 0.99 2.17
C ILE A 196 -13.23 0.86 2.72
N VAL A 197 -13.05 0.04 3.77
CA VAL A 197 -11.74 -0.33 4.31
C VAL A 197 -10.86 -1.05 3.32
N PHE A 198 -11.36 -2.07 2.65
CA PHE A 198 -10.54 -2.79 1.68
C PHE A 198 -10.05 -1.88 0.56
N SER A 199 -10.93 -1.01 0.05
CA SER A 199 -10.57 -0.08 -1.01
C SER A 199 -9.52 0.95 -0.57
N THR A 200 -9.73 1.61 0.57
CA THR A 200 -8.75 2.64 0.99
C THR A 200 -7.45 2.03 1.50
N THR A 201 -7.44 0.77 1.96
CA THR A 201 -6.21 0.00 2.23
C THR A 201 -5.35 -0.13 0.97
N MET A 202 -5.94 -0.45 -0.20
CA MET A 202 -5.18 -0.53 -1.47
C MET A 202 -4.59 0.83 -1.88
N ASN A 203 -5.36 1.91 -1.72
CA ASN A 203 -4.85 3.26 -1.96
C ASN A 203 -3.73 3.65 -0.98
N ASN A 204 -3.84 3.24 0.29
CA ASN A 204 -2.80 3.47 1.29
C ASN A 204 -1.51 2.69 0.96
N MET A 205 -1.63 1.46 0.42
CA MET A 205 -0.48 0.71 -0.10
C MET A 205 0.20 1.46 -1.25
N ASN A 206 -0.55 1.95 -2.25
CA ASN A 206 0.02 2.73 -3.35
C ASN A 206 0.74 3.99 -2.86
N TRP A 207 0.10 4.73 -1.96
CA TRP A 207 0.66 5.93 -1.38
C TRP A 207 1.94 5.65 -0.58
N SER A 208 1.95 4.61 0.26
CA SER A 208 3.10 4.26 1.08
C SER A 208 4.28 3.74 0.25
N ILE A 209 4.03 2.93 -0.77
CA ILE A 209 5.07 2.51 -1.73
C ILE A 209 5.64 3.72 -2.47
N GLY A 210 4.80 4.67 -2.90
CA GLY A 210 5.27 5.88 -3.58
C GLY A 210 6.20 6.73 -2.73
N ILE A 211 5.85 6.91 -1.45
CA ILE A 211 6.71 7.63 -0.51
C ILE A 211 8.01 6.86 -0.22
N GLU A 212 7.95 5.53 -0.03
CA GLU A 212 9.15 4.70 0.16
C GLU A 212 10.10 4.81 -1.02
N VAL A 213 9.60 4.63 -2.25
CA VAL A 213 10.41 4.77 -3.48
C VAL A 213 11.00 6.17 -3.56
N THR A 214 10.23 7.21 -3.26
CA THR A 214 10.72 8.60 -3.27
C THR A 214 11.85 8.81 -2.26
N LEU A 215 11.69 8.33 -1.02
CA LEU A 215 12.71 8.43 0.02
C LEU A 215 13.96 7.63 -0.36
N ALA A 216 13.79 6.41 -0.85
CA ALA A 216 14.88 5.51 -1.18
C ALA A 216 15.70 6.05 -2.37
N VAL A 217 15.05 6.58 -3.41
CA VAL A 217 15.73 7.24 -4.54
C VAL A 217 16.59 8.41 -4.09
N LEU A 218 16.18 9.13 -3.03
CA LEU A 218 16.95 10.22 -2.44
C LEU A 218 18.00 9.75 -1.42
N GLY A 219 18.04 8.46 -1.09
CA GLY A 219 18.95 7.89 -0.09
C GLY A 219 18.50 8.13 1.36
N PHE A 220 17.21 8.34 1.59
CA PHE A 220 16.61 8.55 2.93
C PHE A 220 15.93 7.29 3.49
N THR A 221 16.45 6.11 3.13
CA THR A 221 16.01 4.79 3.62
C THR A 221 17.24 3.89 3.81
N ASP A 222 17.03 2.68 4.35
CA ASP A 222 18.05 1.64 4.27
C ASP A 222 18.26 1.21 2.81
N ILE A 223 19.42 1.56 2.24
CA ILE A 223 19.80 1.24 0.85
C ILE A 223 20.47 -0.14 0.71
N ASN A 224 20.72 -0.84 1.82
CA ASN A 224 21.30 -2.19 1.80
C ASN A 224 20.23 -3.26 1.60
N ALA A 225 19.02 -3.01 2.12
CA ALA A 225 17.86 -3.83 1.81
C ALA A 225 17.41 -3.54 0.37
N PRO A 226 17.33 -4.54 -0.53
CA PRO A 226 16.88 -4.30 -1.89
C PRO A 226 15.40 -3.92 -1.87
N THR A 227 15.09 -2.69 -2.25
CA THR A 227 13.73 -2.22 -2.58
C THR A 227 13.74 -1.66 -3.99
N ILE A 228 12.56 -1.42 -4.59
CA ILE A 228 12.51 -0.81 -5.93
C ILE A 228 13.19 0.57 -5.92
N GLY A 229 12.91 1.39 -4.90
CA GLY A 229 13.56 2.68 -4.75
C GLY A 229 15.07 2.55 -4.54
N GLY A 230 15.53 1.53 -3.80
CA GLY A 230 16.95 1.21 -3.63
C GLY A 230 17.64 0.83 -4.95
N MET A 231 16.99 0.08 -5.83
CA MET A 231 17.54 -0.23 -7.16
C MET A 231 17.72 1.05 -8.00
N ILE A 232 16.72 1.93 -8.01
CA ILE A 232 16.78 3.21 -8.72
C ILE A 232 17.85 4.13 -8.12
N TYR A 233 17.98 4.15 -6.78
CA TYR A 233 19.05 4.85 -6.09
C TYR A 233 20.43 4.40 -6.59
N TRP A 234 20.70 3.08 -6.55
CA TRP A 234 22.00 2.56 -6.97
C TRP A 234 22.29 2.81 -8.45
N ALA A 235 21.29 2.70 -9.31
CA ALA A 235 21.43 3.03 -10.73
C ALA A 235 21.77 4.52 -10.94
N ASN A 236 21.17 5.44 -10.18
CA ASN A 236 21.52 6.86 -10.21
C ASN A 236 22.94 7.11 -9.69
N GLN A 237 23.35 6.47 -8.59
CA GLN A 237 24.71 6.61 -8.04
C GLN A 237 25.80 6.12 -9.01
N HIS A 238 25.49 5.14 -9.86
CA HIS A 238 26.40 4.64 -10.89
C HIS A 238 26.21 5.32 -12.25
N THR A 239 25.39 6.37 -12.33
CA THR A 239 25.10 7.10 -13.57
C THR A 239 24.67 6.15 -14.71
N ALA A 240 23.88 5.12 -14.39
CA ALA A 240 23.56 3.99 -15.26
C ALA A 240 22.99 4.41 -16.62
N LEU A 241 22.17 5.47 -16.66
CA LEU A 241 21.62 6.00 -17.92
C LEU A 241 22.70 6.54 -18.86
N VAL A 242 23.68 7.26 -18.32
CA VAL A 242 24.78 7.82 -19.13
C VAL A 242 25.73 6.70 -19.58
N ALA A 243 25.90 5.67 -18.75
CA ALA A 243 26.67 4.48 -19.08
C ALA A 243 25.96 3.52 -20.08
N GLY A 244 24.72 3.82 -20.51
CA GLY A 244 23.96 2.99 -21.44
C GLY A 244 23.28 1.77 -20.81
N ILE A 245 23.31 1.65 -19.48
CA ILE A 245 22.74 0.54 -18.69
C ILE A 245 21.27 0.86 -18.35
N TRP A 246 20.48 1.13 -19.40
CA TRP A 246 19.09 1.61 -19.25
C TRP A 246 18.18 0.58 -18.58
N TRP A 247 18.48 -0.72 -18.71
CA TRP A 247 17.68 -1.81 -18.13
C TRP A 247 17.65 -1.76 -16.60
N TRP A 248 18.72 -1.27 -15.97
CA TRP A 248 18.80 -1.15 -14.51
C TRP A 248 17.80 -0.12 -13.95
N ILE A 249 17.36 0.85 -14.75
CA ILE A 249 16.32 1.81 -14.36
C ILE A 249 14.95 1.42 -14.91
N ALA A 250 14.88 0.99 -16.17
CA ALA A 250 13.61 0.73 -16.85
C ALA A 250 12.80 -0.40 -16.20
N PHE A 251 13.44 -1.52 -15.82
CA PHE A 251 12.71 -2.67 -15.27
C PHE A 251 12.15 -2.43 -13.86
N PRO A 252 12.89 -1.82 -12.90
CA PRO A 252 12.31 -1.42 -11.62
C PRO A 252 11.14 -0.44 -11.77
N ILE A 253 11.25 0.54 -12.68
CA ILE A 253 10.17 1.50 -12.95
C ILE A 253 8.93 0.79 -13.53
N ALA A 254 9.13 -0.09 -14.51
CA ALA A 254 8.01 -0.83 -15.12
C ALA A 254 7.27 -1.68 -14.07
N LEU A 255 8.00 -2.31 -13.14
CA LEU A 255 7.41 -3.17 -12.12
C LEU A 255 6.66 -2.38 -11.04
N VAL A 256 7.16 -1.21 -10.61
CA VAL A 256 6.42 -0.35 -9.68
C VAL A 256 5.19 0.27 -10.34
N VAL A 257 5.28 0.69 -11.60
CA VAL A 257 4.12 1.19 -12.37
C VAL A 257 3.05 0.10 -12.50
N MET A 258 3.47 -1.13 -12.83
CA MET A 258 2.57 -2.28 -12.87
C MET A 258 1.87 -2.50 -11.53
N THR A 259 2.61 -2.40 -10.42
CA THR A 259 2.08 -2.52 -9.06
C THR A 259 1.04 -1.43 -8.77
N PHE A 260 1.34 -0.18 -9.15
CA PHE A 260 0.47 0.98 -8.92
C PHE A 260 -0.84 0.84 -9.68
N ILE A 261 -0.76 0.53 -10.97
CA ILE A 261 -1.93 0.32 -11.82
C ILE A 261 -2.75 -0.87 -11.30
N GLY A 262 -2.09 -1.97 -10.96
CA GLY A 262 -2.74 -3.16 -10.41
C GLY A 262 -3.56 -2.86 -9.16
N LEU A 263 -2.94 -2.26 -8.15
CA LEU A 263 -3.60 -1.89 -6.89
C LEU A 263 -4.67 -0.82 -7.09
N PHE A 264 -4.43 0.16 -7.97
CA PHE A 264 -5.38 1.22 -8.26
C PHE A 264 -6.67 0.67 -8.91
N LEU A 265 -6.54 -0.18 -9.93
CA LEU A 265 -7.69 -0.78 -10.60
C LEU A 265 -8.52 -1.65 -9.64
N LEU A 266 -7.85 -2.40 -8.75
CA LEU A 266 -8.54 -3.14 -7.70
C LEU A 266 -9.30 -2.21 -6.74
N ALA A 267 -8.68 -1.12 -6.30
CA ALA A 267 -9.30 -0.15 -5.40
C ALA A 267 -10.54 0.52 -6.02
N VAL A 268 -10.44 0.96 -7.28
CA VAL A 268 -11.54 1.56 -8.05
C VAL A 268 -12.70 0.57 -8.18
N SER A 269 -12.40 -0.66 -8.60
CA SER A 269 -13.42 -1.70 -8.78
C SER A 269 -14.15 -2.04 -7.48
N MET A 270 -13.42 -2.04 -6.35
CA MET A 270 -14.04 -2.24 -5.04
C MET A 270 -14.94 -1.07 -4.66
N ASN A 271 -14.51 0.18 -4.86
CA ASN A 271 -15.35 1.37 -4.62
C ASN A 271 -16.63 1.34 -5.46
N GLU A 272 -16.53 0.99 -6.74
CA GLU A 272 -17.67 0.89 -7.64
C GLU A 272 -18.69 -0.16 -7.18
N TYR A 273 -18.25 -1.26 -6.58
CA TYR A 273 -19.17 -2.26 -6.05
C TYR A 273 -19.91 -1.80 -4.80
N ILE A 274 -19.27 -0.94 -4.00
CA ILE A 274 -19.79 -0.44 -2.73
C ILE A 274 -20.80 0.69 -2.95
N ASP A 275 -20.59 1.52 -3.96
CA ASP A 275 -21.51 2.59 -4.30
C ASP A 275 -22.81 2.04 -4.94
N PRO A 276 -24.00 2.27 -4.36
CA PRO A 276 -25.26 1.86 -4.95
C PRO A 276 -25.57 2.56 -6.30
N ARG A 277 -25.02 3.75 -6.55
CA ARG A 277 -25.34 4.58 -7.73
C ARG A 277 -24.64 4.09 -8.99
N SER A 278 -23.40 3.64 -8.89
CA SER A 278 -22.66 2.99 -9.99
C SER A 278 -23.31 1.68 -10.43
N ARG A 279 -23.87 0.90 -9.50
CA ARG A 279 -24.65 -0.31 -9.80
C ARG A 279 -25.88 -0.01 -10.65
N LEU A 280 -26.61 1.06 -10.33
CA LEU A 280 -27.79 1.50 -11.09
C LEU A 280 -27.44 2.05 -12.48
N ALA A 281 -26.32 2.77 -12.62
CA ALA A 281 -25.87 3.30 -13.90
C ALA A 281 -25.54 2.20 -14.94
N ARG A 282 -24.99 1.05 -14.51
CA ARG A 282 -24.74 -0.09 -15.41
C ARG A 282 -26.01 -0.92 -15.69
N MET A 283 -26.96 -0.98 -14.77
CA MET A 283 -28.25 -1.63 -15.01
C MET A 283 -29.15 -0.82 -15.96
N GLY A 284 -29.01 0.50 -16.00
CA GLY A 284 -29.73 1.38 -16.94
C GLY A 284 -29.13 1.47 -18.34
N GLY A 285 -27.92 0.93 -18.57
CA GLY A 285 -27.21 0.97 -19.85
C GLY A 285 -27.26 -0.31 -20.67
N GLY A 286 -28.07 -1.29 -20.26
CA GLY A 286 -28.26 -2.57 -20.95
C GLY A 286 -29.66 -2.73 -21.53
N GLY A 287 -30.15 -1.70 -22.22
CA GLY A 287 -31.39 -1.73 -23.01
C GLY A 287 -31.07 -1.81 -24.50
#